data_AF-A0A537DLS5-F1
#
_entry.id   AF-A0A537DLS5-F1
#
_cell.length_a   1.000
_cell.length_b   1.000
_cell.length_c   1.000
_cell.angle_alpha   90.00
_cell.angle_beta   90.00
_cell.angle_gamma   90.00
#
_symmetry.space_group_name_H-M   'P 1'
#
loop_
_entity.id
_entity.type
_entity.pdbx_description
1 polymer ?
#
loop_
_entity_poly.entity_id
_entity_poly.type
_entity_poly.pdbx_seq_one_letter_code
_entity_poly.pdbx_strand_id
1 'polypeptide(L)'
;MSESEDTDIIPSPSSIVRAPSEITTVSSSLAKSAIPSADKLAKVTYYKLDLDTILDGLIPDPLPESIGKDNAIHHLNIIIFGKPNTGKTTLAESLAQALARRYGQENVKALRSTRDLPALFENMDKLFKRFRKPPKAVLLFADDMTKALKKLSGTVAVKDSNGQVQKMRKIDYWLDKWYDIRGELFKRGMRQGLVIMVAALHRFYG
;
A
#
# COMPACT_ATOMS: atom_id res chain seq x y z
N MET A 1 -25.62 -8.71 -60.99
CA MET A 1 -24.85 -7.54 -61.46
C MET A 1 -24.82 -6.58 -60.30
N SER A 2 -23.82 -6.72 -59.41
CA SER A 2 -22.42 -6.24 -59.53
C SER A 2 -22.36 -4.79 -59.04
N GLU A 3 -21.78 -4.55 -57.85
CA GLU A 3 -20.42 -3.98 -57.66
C GLU A 3 -20.38 -2.50 -58.10
N SER A 4 -19.77 -1.55 -57.42
CA SER A 4 -18.88 -1.51 -56.27
C SER A 4 -18.57 -0.02 -56.00
N GLU A 5 -18.25 0.28 -54.75
CA GLU A 5 -17.26 1.26 -54.26
C GLU A 5 -17.03 2.55 -55.07
N ASP A 6 -17.29 3.69 -54.44
CA ASP A 6 -16.20 4.64 -54.23
C ASP A 6 -16.36 5.36 -52.88
N THR A 7 -15.39 5.10 -52.02
CA THR A 7 -15.10 5.81 -50.78
C THR A 7 -14.42 7.12 -51.11
N ASP A 8 -14.85 8.24 -50.51
CA ASP A 8 -14.02 9.45 -50.48
C ASP A 8 -13.76 9.94 -49.05
N ILE A 9 -12.50 10.33 -48.86
CA ILE A 9 -11.75 10.44 -47.62
C ILE A 9 -11.81 11.88 -47.05
N ILE A 10 -11.64 11.96 -45.72
CA ILE A 10 -11.62 13.12 -44.80
C ILE A 10 -10.64 14.26 -45.21
N PRO A 11 -10.85 15.50 -44.73
CA PRO A 11 -9.75 16.17 -44.02
C PRO A 11 -10.14 16.61 -42.61
N SER A 12 -9.19 16.39 -41.70
CA SER A 12 -9.22 16.68 -40.27
C SER A 12 -9.08 18.17 -39.99
N PRO A 13 -9.71 18.73 -38.93
CA PRO A 13 -9.31 20.01 -38.40
C PRO A 13 -8.00 19.86 -37.62
N SER A 14 -6.97 20.44 -38.22
CA SER A 14 -5.60 20.58 -37.76
C SER A 14 -5.49 21.70 -36.70
N SER A 15 -5.00 21.36 -35.52
CA SER A 15 -4.13 22.26 -34.74
C SER A 15 -3.50 21.50 -33.58
N ILE A 16 -2.30 20.99 -33.86
CA ILE A 16 -1.28 20.58 -32.90
C ILE A 16 -0.71 21.87 -32.30
N VAL A 17 -0.94 22.13 -31.01
CA VAL A 17 -0.18 23.14 -30.27
C VAL A 17 1.16 22.52 -29.90
N ARG A 18 2.21 22.96 -30.61
CA ARG A 18 3.60 22.51 -30.48
C ARG A 18 4.15 22.78 -29.08
N ALA A 19 4.90 21.80 -28.58
CA ALA A 19 5.83 21.98 -27.47
C ALA A 19 6.94 23.00 -27.87
N PRO A 20 7.43 23.82 -26.93
CA PRO A 20 8.57 24.68 -27.17
C PRO A 20 9.81 23.85 -27.50
N SER A 21 10.39 24.12 -28.66
CA SER A 21 11.68 23.61 -29.11
C SER A 21 12.80 24.47 -28.53
N GLU A 22 13.45 24.02 -27.47
CA GLU A 22 14.83 24.37 -27.14
C GLU A 22 15.36 23.40 -26.07
N ILE A 23 16.20 22.47 -26.49
CA ILE A 23 17.06 21.66 -25.62
C ILE A 23 18.47 22.18 -25.81
N THR A 24 19.06 22.77 -24.77
CA THR A 24 20.51 22.92 -24.67
C THR A 24 20.97 22.26 -23.37
N THR A 25 21.94 21.38 -23.52
CA THR A 25 22.40 20.34 -22.58
C THR A 25 23.41 20.83 -21.53
N VAL A 26 23.10 20.50 -20.27
CA VAL A 26 23.92 19.98 -19.14
C VAL A 26 25.20 20.71 -18.69
N SER A 27 25.28 21.07 -17.40
CA SER A 27 26.40 20.67 -16.54
C SER A 27 25.98 20.58 -15.06
N SER A 28 26.45 19.52 -14.40
CA SER A 28 26.26 19.21 -13.00
C SER A 28 27.16 20.06 -12.10
N SER A 29 26.59 20.68 -11.06
CA SER A 29 27.15 20.74 -9.71
C SER A 29 26.25 21.63 -8.85
N LEU A 30 25.98 21.18 -7.62
CA LEU A 30 25.20 21.87 -6.57
C LEU A 30 23.68 21.86 -6.75
N ALA A 31 23.06 20.74 -6.36
CA ALA A 31 21.69 20.73 -5.88
C ALA A 31 21.59 21.67 -4.66
N LYS A 32 21.32 22.96 -4.88
CA LYS A 32 20.74 23.81 -3.84
C LYS A 32 19.28 23.40 -3.73
N SER A 33 19.01 22.50 -2.78
CA SER A 33 17.67 22.33 -2.22
C SER A 33 17.27 23.67 -1.60
N ALA A 34 16.59 24.51 -2.38
CA ALA A 34 15.88 25.65 -1.83
C ALA A 34 14.62 25.09 -1.18
N ILE A 35 14.74 24.63 0.07
CA ILE A 35 13.59 24.54 0.96
C ILE A 35 12.99 25.95 0.98
N PRO A 36 11.75 26.18 0.51
CA PRO A 36 11.17 27.50 0.51
C PRO A 36 11.17 28.05 1.95
N SER A 37 11.72 29.26 2.11
CA SER A 37 11.76 29.97 3.39
C SER A 37 10.35 30.16 3.94
N ALA A 38 10.25 30.07 5.26
CA ALA A 38 9.05 29.78 6.03
C ALA A 38 7.96 30.89 6.07
N ASP A 39 7.72 31.65 4.99
CA ASP A 39 6.84 32.84 5.03
C ASP A 39 5.74 32.91 3.97
N LYS A 40 5.38 31.78 3.35
CA LYS A 40 4.12 31.67 2.60
C LYS A 40 3.40 30.39 2.98
N LEU A 41 2.88 30.35 4.21
CA LEU A 41 1.79 29.44 4.56
C LEU A 41 0.60 29.78 3.66
N ALA A 42 0.54 29.12 2.51
CA ALA A 42 -0.64 29.08 1.66
C ALA A 42 -1.83 28.77 2.59
N LYS A 43 -2.93 29.54 2.43
CA LYS A 43 -4.21 29.20 3.06
C LYS A 43 -4.44 27.70 2.86
N VAL A 44 -4.30 26.93 3.93
CA VAL A 44 -4.50 25.48 3.86
C VAL A 44 -5.99 25.29 3.64
N THR A 45 -6.37 25.06 2.39
CA THR A 45 -7.74 24.70 2.05
C THR A 45 -8.00 23.33 2.64
N TYR A 46 -8.78 23.28 3.72
CA TYR A 46 -9.24 22.03 4.31
C TYR A 46 -10.32 21.43 3.41
N TYR A 47 -9.97 20.43 2.62
CA TYR A 47 -10.96 19.60 1.94
C TYR A 47 -11.47 18.56 2.94
N LYS A 48 -12.78 18.57 3.22
CA LYS A 48 -13.44 17.45 3.86
C LYS A 48 -13.56 16.34 2.81
N LEU A 49 -12.49 15.58 2.63
CA LEU A 49 -12.51 14.38 1.81
C LEU A 49 -13.27 13.30 2.59
N ASP A 50 -14.31 12.76 1.97
CA ASP A 50 -14.97 11.57 2.50
C ASP A 50 -14.03 10.38 2.37
N LEU A 51 -14.13 9.44 3.33
CA LEU A 51 -13.30 8.24 3.33
C LEU A 51 -13.56 7.44 2.04
N ASP A 52 -14.81 7.38 1.61
CA ASP A 52 -15.20 6.68 0.38
C ASP A 52 -14.52 7.32 -0.85
N THR A 53 -14.45 8.65 -0.94
CA THR A 53 -13.75 9.34 -2.05
C THR A 53 -12.24 9.07 -2.04
N ILE A 54 -11.62 9.03 -0.85
CA ILE A 54 -10.19 8.69 -0.73
C ILE A 54 -9.96 7.24 -1.17
N LEU A 55 -10.85 6.34 -0.73
CA LEU A 55 -10.75 4.93 -1.06
C LEU A 55 -11.02 4.67 -2.54
N ASP A 56 -11.94 5.38 -3.17
CA ASP A 56 -12.21 5.25 -4.60
C ASP A 56 -11.00 5.66 -5.44
N GLY A 57 -10.26 6.69 -5.02
CA GLY A 57 -9.02 7.10 -5.69
C GLY A 57 -7.81 6.22 -5.41
N LEU A 58 -7.75 5.56 -4.24
CA LEU A 58 -6.59 4.76 -3.81
C LEU A 58 -6.74 3.26 -4.07
N ILE A 59 -7.97 2.76 -4.12
CA ILE A 59 -8.27 1.34 -4.21
C ILE A 59 -8.76 1.02 -5.63
N PRO A 60 -8.04 0.18 -6.39
CA PRO A 60 -8.39 -0.12 -7.77
C PRO A 60 -9.66 -0.96 -7.88
N ASP A 61 -10.48 -0.67 -8.87
CA ASP A 61 -11.71 -1.41 -9.17
C ASP A 61 -11.93 -1.48 -10.69
N PRO A 62 -11.83 -2.68 -11.30
CA PRO A 62 -11.58 -3.97 -10.67
C PRO A 62 -10.14 -4.12 -10.15
N LEU A 63 -9.92 -5.07 -9.23
CA LEU A 63 -8.57 -5.42 -8.77
C LEU A 63 -7.73 -5.94 -9.94
N PRO A 64 -6.43 -5.60 -10.01
CA PRO A 64 -5.56 -6.11 -11.05
C PRO A 64 -5.48 -7.64 -10.99
N GLU A 65 -5.64 -8.28 -12.15
CA GLU A 65 -5.49 -9.72 -12.31
C GLU A 65 -4.05 -10.05 -12.75
N SER A 66 -3.50 -11.14 -12.22
CA SER A 66 -2.21 -11.67 -12.65
C SER A 66 -2.41 -12.47 -13.94
N ILE A 67 -1.60 -12.18 -14.96
CA ILE A 67 -1.61 -12.88 -16.25
C ILE A 67 -0.52 -13.97 -16.29
N GLY A 68 0.16 -14.28 -15.17
CA GLY A 68 1.23 -15.27 -15.16
C GLY A 68 1.84 -15.60 -13.79
N LYS A 69 3.18 -15.55 -13.72
CA LYS A 69 3.98 -15.80 -12.50
C LYS A 69 4.28 -14.52 -11.71
N ASP A 70 3.70 -13.40 -12.11
CA ASP A 70 3.92 -12.09 -11.54
C ASP A 70 3.24 -11.93 -10.16
N ASN A 71 3.78 -11.03 -9.35
CA ASN A 71 3.16 -10.63 -8.08
C ASN A 71 2.29 -9.39 -8.34
N ALA A 72 1.04 -9.62 -8.72
CA ALA A 72 0.05 -8.59 -9.03
C ALA A 72 -0.69 -8.09 -7.77
N ILE A 73 -0.10 -8.25 -6.57
CA ILE A 73 -0.66 -7.71 -5.34
C ILE A 73 -0.47 -6.19 -5.33
N HIS A 74 -1.58 -5.45 -5.41
CA HIS A 74 -1.61 -4.02 -5.15
C HIS A 74 -1.38 -3.76 -3.66
N HIS A 75 -0.47 -2.85 -3.33
CA HIS A 75 -0.03 -2.60 -1.96
C HIS A 75 -0.21 -1.13 -1.59
N LEU A 76 -1.04 -0.88 -0.58
CA LEU A 76 -1.25 0.43 0.01
C LEU A 76 -0.76 0.44 1.46
N ASN A 77 0.05 1.45 1.81
CA ASN A 77 0.52 1.69 3.16
C ASN A 77 -0.13 2.96 3.72
N ILE A 78 -0.84 2.83 4.84
CA ILE A 78 -1.49 3.93 5.55
C ILE A 78 -0.86 4.03 6.94
N ILE A 79 -0.29 5.18 7.25
CA ILE A 79 0.27 5.48 8.57
C ILE A 79 -0.61 6.54 9.23
N ILE A 80 -1.19 6.20 10.38
CA ILE A 80 -2.12 7.07 11.11
C ILE A 80 -1.42 7.59 12.36
N PHE A 81 -1.30 8.91 12.46
CA PHE A 81 -0.78 9.60 13.64
C PHE A 81 -1.90 10.24 14.44
N GLY A 82 -1.86 10.12 15.76
CA GLY A 82 -2.80 10.80 16.63
C GLY A 82 -2.62 10.46 18.09
N LYS A 83 -3.16 11.32 18.97
CA LYS A 83 -3.23 11.05 20.41
C LYS A 83 -4.02 9.75 20.67
N PRO A 84 -3.86 9.11 21.83
CA PRO A 84 -4.79 8.05 22.25
C PRO A 84 -6.25 8.51 22.10
N ASN A 85 -7.14 7.58 21.74
CA ASN A 85 -8.59 7.81 21.64
C ASN A 85 -9.05 8.83 20.57
N THR A 86 -8.24 9.11 19.55
CA THR A 86 -8.64 10.00 18.42
C THR A 86 -9.24 9.24 17.23
N GLY A 87 -9.80 8.05 17.45
CA GLY A 87 -10.45 7.28 16.38
C GLY A 87 -9.53 6.57 15.38
N LYS A 88 -8.23 6.38 15.68
CA LYS A 88 -7.30 5.65 14.79
C LYS A 88 -7.76 4.22 14.49
N THR A 89 -8.17 3.51 15.54
CA THR A 89 -8.74 2.16 15.45
C THR A 89 -10.04 2.17 14.66
N THR A 90 -10.92 3.13 14.94
CA THR A 90 -12.19 3.31 14.23
C THR A 90 -11.97 3.53 12.73
N LEU A 91 -10.97 4.33 12.35
CA LEU A 91 -10.61 4.54 10.95
C LEU A 91 -10.18 3.23 10.27
N ALA A 92 -9.36 2.40 10.94
CA ALA A 92 -8.96 1.10 10.40
C ALA A 92 -10.16 0.14 10.24
N GLU A 93 -11.14 0.20 11.16
CA GLU A 93 -12.38 -0.57 11.07
C GLU A 93 -13.26 -0.09 9.91
N SER A 94 -13.38 1.23 9.71
CA SER A 94 -14.11 1.80 8.57
C SER A 94 -13.49 1.40 7.23
N LEU A 95 -12.14 1.36 7.13
CA LEU A 95 -11.44 0.85 5.94
C LEU A 95 -11.81 -0.61 5.66
N ALA A 96 -11.84 -1.47 6.68
CA ALA A 96 -12.21 -2.87 6.52
C ALA A 96 -13.68 -3.02 6.06
N GLN A 97 -14.59 -2.21 6.59
CA GLN A 97 -15.99 -2.20 6.17
C GLN A 97 -16.15 -1.74 4.72
N ALA A 98 -15.45 -0.67 4.31
CA ALA A 98 -15.49 -0.19 2.93
C ALA A 98 -14.97 -1.24 1.94
N LEU A 99 -13.86 -1.92 2.28
CA LEU A 99 -13.35 -3.05 1.50
C LEU A 99 -14.38 -4.17 1.37
N ALA A 100 -15.03 -4.55 2.47
CA ALA A 100 -16.04 -5.61 2.47
C ALA A 100 -17.27 -5.24 1.63
N ARG A 101 -17.69 -3.96 1.64
CA ARG A 101 -18.76 -3.46 0.75
C ARG A 101 -18.36 -3.54 -0.71
N ARG A 102 -17.11 -3.22 -1.05
CA ARG A 102 -16.62 -3.18 -2.43
C ARG A 102 -16.36 -4.56 -3.03
N TYR A 103 -15.77 -5.48 -2.25
CA TYR A 103 -15.30 -6.77 -2.77
C TYR A 103 -16.05 -7.99 -2.25
N GLY A 104 -17.01 -7.79 -1.34
CA GLY A 104 -17.72 -8.88 -0.65
C GLY A 104 -16.99 -9.33 0.62
N GLN A 105 -17.75 -9.50 1.71
CA GLN A 105 -17.24 -9.84 3.04
C GLN A 105 -16.51 -11.20 3.08
N GLU A 106 -16.90 -12.13 2.21
CA GLU A 106 -16.25 -13.43 2.04
C GLU A 106 -14.84 -13.30 1.46
N ASN A 107 -14.61 -12.29 0.61
CA ASN A 107 -13.35 -12.08 -0.12
C ASN A 107 -12.36 -11.15 0.59
N VAL A 108 -12.79 -10.47 1.66
CA VAL A 108 -11.96 -9.55 2.44
C VAL A 108 -11.60 -10.17 3.79
N LYS A 109 -10.36 -9.99 4.23
CA LYS A 109 -9.91 -10.38 5.58
C LYS A 109 -9.15 -9.23 6.23
N ALA A 110 -9.64 -8.80 7.39
CA ALA A 110 -8.95 -7.83 8.23
C ALA A 110 -8.32 -8.54 9.43
N LEU A 111 -7.04 -8.29 9.66
CA LEU A 111 -6.29 -8.79 10.82
C LEU A 111 -5.82 -7.59 11.61
N ARG A 112 -6.04 -7.64 12.93
CA ARG A 112 -5.57 -6.62 13.87
C ARG A 112 -4.66 -7.26 14.88
N SER A 113 -3.61 -6.54 15.25
CA SER A 113 -2.85 -6.82 16.46
C SER A 113 -2.55 -5.55 17.22
N THR A 114 -2.57 -5.64 18.55
CA THR A 114 -2.32 -4.50 19.44
C THR A 114 -0.99 -4.70 20.14
N ARG A 115 -0.01 -3.83 19.83
CA ARG A 115 1.33 -3.87 20.44
C ARG A 115 2.04 -5.22 20.28
N ASP A 116 1.76 -5.97 19.24
CA ASP A 116 2.34 -7.29 18.98
C ASP A 116 2.40 -7.59 17.48
N LEU A 117 3.49 -7.17 16.84
CA LEU A 117 3.71 -7.42 15.42
C LEU A 117 3.82 -8.94 15.08
N PRO A 118 4.56 -9.77 15.85
CA PRO A 118 4.60 -11.23 15.65
C PRO A 118 3.21 -11.88 15.59
N ALA A 119 2.34 -11.57 16.55
CA ALA A 119 1.00 -12.15 16.62
C ALA A 119 0.16 -11.82 15.36
N LEU A 120 0.40 -10.67 14.72
CA LEU A 120 -0.26 -10.31 13.47
C LEU A 120 0.10 -11.29 12.34
N PHE A 121 1.38 -11.63 12.20
CA PHE A 121 1.86 -12.58 11.21
C PHE A 121 1.43 -14.01 11.53
N GLU A 122 1.41 -14.41 12.80
CA GLU A 122 0.88 -15.72 13.21
C GLU A 122 -0.62 -15.85 12.89
N ASN A 123 -1.39 -14.78 13.11
CA ASN A 123 -2.81 -14.74 12.75
C ASN A 123 -3.01 -14.80 11.24
N MET A 124 -2.11 -14.18 10.47
CA MET A 124 -2.08 -14.31 9.01
C MET A 124 -1.78 -15.76 8.60
N ASP A 125 -0.83 -16.45 9.23
CA ASP A 125 -0.56 -17.86 8.94
C ASP A 125 -1.78 -18.75 9.22
N LYS A 126 -2.44 -18.53 10.36
CA LYS A 126 -3.68 -19.25 10.72
C LYS A 126 -4.80 -18.98 9.72
N LEU A 127 -4.91 -17.74 9.24
CA LEU A 127 -5.87 -17.36 8.21
C LEU A 127 -5.62 -18.18 6.94
N PHE A 128 -4.44 -18.07 6.34
CA PHE A 128 -4.15 -18.71 5.06
C PHE A 128 -4.16 -20.25 5.11
N LYS A 129 -3.91 -20.87 6.28
CA LYS A 129 -4.08 -22.32 6.45
C LYS A 129 -5.53 -22.79 6.44
N ARG A 130 -6.49 -21.93 6.80
CA ARG A 130 -7.91 -22.29 6.88
C ARG A 130 -8.65 -22.16 5.55
N PHE A 131 -8.18 -21.29 4.65
CA PHE A 131 -8.88 -21.02 3.40
C PHE A 131 -8.32 -21.83 2.25
N ARG A 132 -9.23 -22.47 1.49
CA ARG A 132 -8.87 -23.21 0.26
C ARG A 132 -8.42 -22.30 -0.88
N LYS A 133 -8.89 -21.05 -0.90
CA LYS A 133 -8.50 -19.99 -1.86
C LYS A 133 -8.10 -18.73 -1.09
N PRO A 134 -7.04 -18.01 -1.52
CA PRO A 134 -6.64 -16.76 -0.87
C PRO A 134 -7.73 -15.68 -1.01
N PRO A 135 -7.88 -14.78 -0.03
CA PRO A 135 -8.79 -13.65 -0.13
C PRO A 135 -8.36 -12.68 -1.24
N LYS A 136 -9.32 -11.91 -1.79
CA LYS A 136 -9.04 -10.86 -2.78
C LYS A 136 -8.39 -9.63 -2.14
N ALA A 137 -8.79 -9.28 -0.91
CA ALA A 137 -8.19 -8.16 -0.19
C ALA A 137 -7.86 -8.52 1.26
N VAL A 138 -6.69 -8.10 1.73
CA VAL A 138 -6.22 -8.26 3.10
C VAL A 138 -5.91 -6.90 3.70
N LEU A 139 -6.52 -6.60 4.85
CA LEU A 139 -6.17 -5.43 5.66
C LEU A 139 -5.38 -5.89 6.89
N LEU A 140 -4.19 -5.34 7.08
CA LEU A 140 -3.33 -5.62 8.22
C LEU A 140 -3.22 -4.38 9.09
N PHE A 141 -3.78 -4.43 10.29
CA PHE A 141 -3.77 -3.31 11.22
C PHE A 141 -2.84 -3.58 12.41
N ALA A 142 -1.73 -2.85 12.45
CA ALA A 142 -0.80 -2.79 13.57
C ALA A 142 -1.14 -1.59 14.47
N ASP A 143 -1.86 -1.87 15.55
CA ASP A 143 -2.25 -0.86 16.53
C ASP A 143 -1.11 -0.61 17.54
N ASP A 144 -0.81 0.67 17.78
CA ASP A 144 0.29 1.12 18.64
C ASP A 144 1.65 0.51 18.23
N MET A 145 2.00 0.71 16.96
CA MET A 145 3.21 0.15 16.34
C MET A 145 4.49 0.59 17.06
N THR A 146 4.52 1.79 17.64
CA THR A 146 5.66 2.25 18.44
C THR A 146 5.93 1.35 19.64
N LYS A 147 4.89 0.92 20.36
CA LYS A 147 5.06 -0.02 21.47
C LYS A 147 5.27 -1.44 20.98
N ALA A 148 4.67 -1.84 19.85
CA ALA A 148 4.94 -3.14 19.24
C ALA A 148 6.45 -3.30 18.95
N LEU A 149 7.07 -2.31 18.31
CA LEU A 149 8.50 -2.34 17.99
C LEU A 149 9.39 -2.29 19.24
N LYS A 150 9.03 -1.50 20.26
CA LYS A 150 9.78 -1.45 21.54
C LYS A 150 9.80 -2.79 22.28
N LYS A 151 8.77 -3.62 22.13
CA LYS A 151 8.72 -4.96 22.74
C LYS A 151 9.60 -5.99 22.02
N LEU A 152 10.04 -5.72 20.80
CA LEU A 152 10.86 -6.63 20.00
C LEU A 152 12.33 -6.54 20.42
N SER A 153 12.66 -7.17 21.54
CA SER A 153 14.03 -7.28 22.06
C SER A 153 14.65 -8.66 21.80
N GLY A 154 15.99 -8.69 21.72
CA GLY A 154 16.75 -9.92 21.48
C GLY A 154 16.89 -10.30 20.01
N THR A 155 17.27 -11.56 19.76
CA THR A 155 17.58 -12.07 18.42
C THR A 155 16.74 -13.30 18.06
N VAL A 156 16.66 -13.59 16.76
CA VAL A 156 16.08 -14.81 16.20
C VAL A 156 17.13 -15.49 15.32
N ALA A 157 17.08 -16.81 15.25
CA ALA A 157 17.85 -17.60 14.32
C ALA A 157 17.17 -17.55 12.95
N VAL A 158 17.86 -17.05 11.93
CA VAL A 158 17.41 -17.00 10.53
C VAL A 158 18.37 -17.83 9.71
N LYS A 159 17.85 -18.65 8.79
CA LYS A 159 18.69 -19.34 7.80
C LYS A 159 18.94 -18.41 6.63
N ASP A 160 20.19 -18.22 6.26
CA ASP A 160 20.54 -17.51 5.03
C ASP A 160 20.30 -18.38 3.78
N SER A 161 20.54 -17.80 2.61
CA SER A 161 20.42 -18.49 1.32
C SER A 161 21.33 -19.70 1.18
N ASN A 162 22.41 -19.78 1.97
CA ASN A 162 23.35 -20.90 2.00
C ASN A 162 22.98 -21.93 3.09
N GLY A 163 21.85 -21.75 3.77
CA GLY A 163 21.36 -22.61 4.84
C GLY A 163 22.06 -22.43 6.19
N GLN A 164 22.99 -21.47 6.33
CA GLN A 164 23.66 -21.19 7.59
C GLN A 164 22.75 -20.39 8.52
N VAL A 165 22.80 -20.71 9.81
CA VAL A 165 22.00 -20.03 10.82
C VAL A 165 22.73 -18.77 11.28
N GLN A 166 22.14 -17.61 10.98
CA GLN A 166 22.58 -16.31 11.45
C GLN A 166 21.64 -15.78 12.52
N LYS A 167 22.17 -14.99 13.46
CA LYS A 167 21.36 -14.29 14.47
C LYS A 167 20.97 -12.92 13.94
N MET A 168 19.68 -12.66 13.80
CA MET A 168 19.13 -11.36 13.41
C MET A 168 18.40 -10.74 14.60
N ARG A 169 18.40 -9.41 14.74
CA ARG A 169 17.59 -8.77 15.79
C ARG A 169 16.11 -8.98 15.50
N LYS A 170 15.30 -9.24 16.54
CA LYS A 170 13.84 -9.44 16.38
C LYS A 170 13.18 -8.28 15.65
N ILE A 171 13.56 -7.06 16.00
CA ILE A 171 13.00 -5.86 15.38
C ILE A 171 13.24 -5.84 13.85
N ASP A 172 14.48 -6.12 13.41
CA ASP A 172 14.83 -6.13 12.00
C ASP A 172 14.08 -7.26 11.27
N TYR A 173 14.02 -8.45 11.88
CA TYR A 173 13.33 -9.60 11.30
C TYR A 173 11.84 -9.33 11.01
N TRP A 174 11.13 -8.75 11.97
CA TRP A 174 9.69 -8.47 11.80
C TRP A 174 9.42 -7.23 10.94
N LEU A 175 10.31 -6.24 10.97
CA LEU A 175 10.21 -5.09 10.07
C LEU A 175 10.45 -5.49 8.62
N ASP A 176 11.43 -6.36 8.34
CA ASP A 176 11.70 -6.86 7.00
C ASP A 176 10.47 -7.56 6.41
N LYS A 177 9.81 -8.41 7.21
CA LYS A 177 8.53 -9.02 6.82
C LYS A 177 7.39 -8.03 6.62
N TRP A 178 7.36 -6.95 7.40
CA TRP A 178 6.38 -5.89 7.24
C TRP A 178 6.61 -5.11 5.95
N TYR A 179 7.87 -4.81 5.61
CA TYR A 179 8.22 -4.14 4.36
C TYR A 179 8.01 -5.03 3.13
N ASP A 180 8.37 -6.31 3.20
CA ASP A 180 8.12 -7.31 2.16
C ASP A 180 6.76 -8.02 2.31
N ILE A 181 5.71 -7.28 2.67
CA ILE A 181 4.41 -7.93 2.89
C ILE A 181 3.90 -8.65 1.63
N ARG A 182 4.20 -8.11 0.45
CA ARG A 182 3.82 -8.72 -0.83
C ARG A 182 4.50 -10.07 -1.00
N GLY A 183 5.80 -10.19 -0.69
CA GLY A 183 6.52 -11.45 -0.70
C GLY A 183 6.00 -12.42 0.35
N GLU A 184 5.66 -11.94 1.54
CA GLU A 184 5.06 -12.76 2.60
C GLU A 184 3.69 -13.32 2.22
N LEU A 185 2.81 -12.52 1.60
CA LEU A 185 1.52 -12.98 1.07
C LEU A 185 1.70 -13.92 -0.12
N PHE A 186 2.68 -13.66 -0.98
CA PHE A 186 3.05 -14.53 -2.09
C PHE A 186 3.48 -15.92 -1.61
N LYS A 187 4.32 -16.02 -0.57
CA LYS A 187 4.68 -17.31 0.05
C LYS A 187 3.46 -18.09 0.56
N ARG A 188 2.35 -17.41 0.84
CA ARG A 188 1.09 -17.96 1.36
C ARG A 188 0.03 -18.21 0.27
N GLY A 189 0.40 -18.05 -1.00
CA GLY A 189 -0.44 -18.39 -2.15
C GLY A 189 -1.31 -17.25 -2.69
N MET A 190 -1.28 -16.06 -2.07
CA MET A 190 -1.89 -14.87 -2.68
C MET A 190 -0.99 -14.37 -3.81
N ARG A 191 -1.46 -14.43 -5.06
CA ARG A 191 -0.69 -14.00 -6.25
C ARG A 191 -1.13 -12.63 -6.78
N GLN A 192 -2.37 -12.28 -6.51
CA GLN A 192 -3.04 -11.07 -6.98
C GLN A 192 -4.00 -10.55 -5.91
N GLY A 193 -4.48 -9.33 -6.09
CA GLY A 193 -5.45 -8.70 -5.20
C GLY A 193 -4.88 -7.47 -4.50
N LEU A 194 -5.36 -7.20 -3.29
CA LEU A 194 -5.03 -5.99 -2.54
C LEU A 194 -4.51 -6.31 -1.14
N VAL A 195 -3.44 -5.65 -0.74
CA VAL A 195 -3.03 -5.55 0.66
C VAL A 195 -3.02 -4.11 1.11
N ILE A 196 -3.75 -3.80 2.17
CA ILE A 196 -3.69 -2.52 2.87
C ILE A 196 -3.02 -2.74 4.21
N MET A 197 -1.88 -2.09 4.43
CA MET A 197 -1.23 -2.07 5.72
C MET A 197 -1.58 -0.77 6.43
N VAL A 198 -2.11 -0.88 7.65
CA VAL A 198 -2.45 0.25 8.49
C VAL A 198 -1.57 0.19 9.74
N ALA A 199 -0.74 1.21 9.95
CA ALA A 199 0.06 1.36 11.16
C ALA A 199 -0.42 2.57 11.96
N ALA A 200 -0.91 2.34 13.18
CA ALA A 200 -1.24 3.43 14.10
C ALA A 200 -0.04 3.76 14.99
N LEU A 201 0.39 5.02 14.94
CA LEU A 201 1.46 5.56 15.75
C LEU A 201 0.90 6.55 16.76
N HIS A 202 1.25 6.35 18.03
CA HIS A 202 1.01 7.37 19.06
C HIS A 202 2.13 8.39 18.96
N ARG A 203 1.80 9.61 18.54
CA ARG A 203 2.75 10.71 18.60
C ARG A 203 2.91 11.10 20.07
N PHE A 204 4.10 10.89 20.61
CA PHE A 204 4.53 11.52 21.86
C PHE A 204 4.77 13.00 21.52
N TYR A 205 3.95 13.90 22.06
CA TYR A 205 4.42 15.26 22.25
C TYR A 205 5.41 15.16 23.42
N GLY A 206 6.70 15.15 23.10
CA GLY A 206 7.77 15.52 24.00
C GLY A 206 8.15 16.96 23.70
#